data_AF-A0ABD1WP38-F1
#
_entry.id   AF-A0ABD1WP38-F1
#
_cell.length_a   1.000
_cell.length_b   1.000
_cell.length_c   1.000
_cell.angle_alpha   90.00
_cell.angle_beta   90.00
_cell.angle_gamma   90.00
#
_symmetry.space_group_name_H-M   'P 1'
#
loop_
_entity.id
_entity.type
_entity.pdbx_description
1 polymer ?
#
loop_
_entity_poly.entity_id
_entity_poly.type
_entity_poly.pdbx_seq_one_letter_code
_entity_poly.pdbx_strand_id
1 'polypeptide(L)'
;MFTWRENGGTQVNGEFLELKFLELDGVQISQWNASNDHFPKLERLVLRKCHHLKNIPSSFGEIPTLEMIEVHGCRNCVTECAMEIQEQQRDLGNEELKVIISRSAILRRFSGNLQA
;
A
#
# COMPACT_ATOMS: atom_id res chain seq x y z
N MET A 1 -7.43 13.40 16.04
CA MET A 1 -8.70 12.71 16.32
C MET A 1 -9.80 13.66 15.87
N PHE A 2 -10.36 13.44 14.68
CA PHE A 2 -11.47 14.27 14.20
C PHE A 2 -12.74 13.43 14.30
N THR A 3 -13.69 13.90 15.10
CA THR A 3 -15.02 13.32 15.26
C THR A 3 -16.00 14.16 14.46
N TRP A 4 -16.68 13.54 13.51
CA TRP A 4 -17.89 14.12 12.92
C TRP A 4 -19.09 13.53 13.66
N ARG A 5 -20.00 14.40 14.12
CA ARG A 5 -21.26 14.00 14.75
C ARG A 5 -22.37 14.28 13.73
N GLU A 6 -22.91 13.23 13.13
CA GLU A 6 -24.20 13.31 12.41
C GLU A 6 -25.24 12.42 13.08
N ASN A 7 -26.46 12.95 13.12
CA ASN A 7 -27.61 12.40 13.81
C ASN A 7 -28.22 11.25 13.00
N GLY A 8 -28.43 10.09 13.65
CA GLY A 8 -29.49 9.15 13.32
C GLY A 8 -29.57 8.67 11.87
N GLY A 9 -28.60 7.88 11.43
CA GLY A 9 -28.60 7.15 10.17
C GLY A 9 -27.33 6.30 10.12
N THR A 10 -27.43 5.05 9.68
CA THR A 10 -26.32 4.08 9.64
C THR A 10 -25.00 4.72 9.23
N GLN A 11 -23.98 4.55 10.07
CA GLN A 11 -22.63 5.02 9.84
C GLN A 11 -22.10 4.40 8.55
N VAL A 12 -22.25 5.11 7.42
CA VAL A 12 -21.50 4.83 6.21
C VAL A 12 -20.07 5.31 6.49
N ASN A 13 -19.32 4.47 7.20
CA ASN A 13 -17.88 4.54 7.13
C ASN A 13 -17.49 4.41 5.65
N GLY A 14 -16.47 5.14 5.20
CA GLY A 14 -15.97 5.12 3.82
C GLY A 14 -15.32 3.78 3.46
N GLU A 15 -16.09 2.70 3.54
CA GLU A 15 -15.72 1.32 3.30
C GLU A 15 -15.94 1.01 1.82
N PHE A 16 -14.89 0.55 1.16
CA PHE A 16 -14.92 0.19 -0.26
C PHE A 16 -15.06 -1.34 -0.37
N LEU A 17 -16.21 -1.84 0.10
CA LEU A 17 -16.45 -3.27 0.33
C LEU A 17 -16.37 -4.14 -0.94
N GLU A 18 -16.58 -3.55 -2.11
CA GLU A 18 -16.51 -4.22 -3.42
C GLU A 18 -15.24 -3.91 -4.23
N LEU A 19 -14.32 -3.11 -3.67
CA LEU A 19 -13.12 -2.70 -4.38
C LEU A 19 -12.12 -3.85 -4.49
N LYS A 20 -11.85 -4.26 -5.72
CA LYS A 20 -10.89 -5.31 -6.05
C LYS A 20 -9.50 -4.79 -6.41
N PHE A 21 -9.42 -3.55 -6.86
CA PHE A 21 -8.17 -2.94 -7.32
C PHE A 21 -8.00 -1.56 -6.68
N LEU A 22 -6.86 -1.35 -6.02
CA LEU A 22 -6.47 -0.06 -5.47
C LEU A 22 -5.10 0.34 -5.99
N GLU A 23 -5.03 1.48 -6.65
CA GLU A 23 -3.79 2.09 -7.07
C GLU A 23 -3.59 3.45 -6.41
N LEU A 24 -2.42 3.65 -5.81
CA LEU A 24 -1.96 4.93 -5.28
C LEU A 24 -0.72 5.35 -6.06
N ASP A 25 -0.82 6.41 -6.85
CA ASP A 25 0.31 6.99 -7.61
C ASP A 25 0.64 8.40 -7.12
N GLY A 26 1.87 8.59 -6.65
CA GLY A 26 2.42 9.89 -6.25
C GLY A 26 1.72 10.53 -5.04
N VAL A 27 0.92 9.76 -4.29
CA VAL A 27 0.14 10.29 -3.17
C VAL A 27 1.06 10.77 -2.04
N GLN A 28 0.71 11.91 -1.46
CA GLN A 28 1.46 12.55 -0.37
C GLN A 28 0.95 12.10 1.00
N ILE A 29 0.59 10.82 1.12
CA ILE A 29 0.09 10.21 2.36
C ILE A 29 1.29 9.70 3.14
N SER A 30 1.39 10.09 4.42
CA SER A 30 2.45 9.60 5.31
C SER A 30 2.00 8.46 6.23
N GLN A 31 0.74 8.51 6.67
CA GLN A 31 0.08 7.48 7.46
C GLN A 31 -1.14 6.98 6.70
N TRP A 32 -1.16 5.68 6.42
CA TRP A 32 -2.30 5.04 5.80
C TRP A 32 -3.14 4.36 6.87
N ASN A 33 -4.18 5.06 7.32
CA ASN A 33 -5.10 4.56 8.35
C ASN A 33 -6.24 3.77 7.69
N ALA A 34 -5.93 2.57 7.23
CA ALA A 34 -6.92 1.61 6.75
C ALA A 34 -6.71 0.25 7.42
N SER A 35 -7.73 -0.59 7.34
CA SER A 35 -7.70 -1.99 7.76
C SER A 35 -8.27 -2.90 6.67
N ASN A 36 -8.16 -4.22 6.85
CA ASN A 36 -8.84 -5.22 6.04
C ASN A 36 -10.35 -4.98 5.89
N ASP A 37 -11.04 -4.51 6.94
CA ASP A 37 -12.48 -4.24 6.91
C ASP A 37 -12.87 -3.17 5.88
N HIS A 38 -11.95 -2.27 5.55
CA HIS A 38 -12.20 -1.22 4.57
C HIS A 38 -12.14 -1.73 3.12
N PHE A 39 -11.42 -2.85 2.89
CA PHE A 39 -11.17 -3.42 1.56
C PHE A 39 -11.21 -4.97 1.58
N PRO A 40 -12.30 -5.61 2.06
CA PRO A 40 -12.35 -7.05 2.29
C PRO A 40 -12.24 -7.89 1.00
N LYS A 41 -12.52 -7.29 -0.16
CA LYS A 41 -12.48 -7.93 -1.48
C LYS A 41 -11.31 -7.47 -2.35
N LEU A 42 -10.30 -6.84 -1.75
CA LEU A 42 -9.15 -6.33 -2.50
C LEU A 42 -8.31 -7.48 -3.06
N GLU A 43 -8.20 -7.54 -4.38
CA GLU A 43 -7.42 -8.54 -5.10
C GLU A 43 -6.02 -8.01 -5.45
N ARG A 44 -5.90 -6.71 -5.71
CA ARG A 44 -4.63 -6.11 -6.16
C ARG A 44 -4.39 -4.72 -5.59
N LEU A 45 -3.21 -4.55 -5.00
CA LEU A 45 -2.70 -3.28 -4.49
C LEU A 45 -1.50 -2.82 -5.32
N VAL A 46 -1.55 -1.60 -5.84
CA VAL A 46 -0.45 -0.99 -6.59
C VAL A 46 -0.03 0.33 -5.92
N LEU A 47 1.24 0.45 -5.57
CA LEU A 47 1.85 1.63 -4.99
C LEU A 47 2.93 2.16 -5.93
N ARG A 48 2.73 3.36 -6.49
CA ARG A 48 3.68 4.03 -7.39
C ARG A 48 4.14 5.34 -6.77
N LYS A 49 5.46 5.52 -6.66
CA LYS A 49 6.09 6.79 -6.25
C LYS A 49 5.54 7.37 -4.93
N CYS A 50 5.06 6.52 -4.02
CA CYS A 50 4.53 6.91 -2.72
C CYS A 50 5.69 7.21 -1.75
N HIS A 51 6.42 8.30 -2.01
CA HIS A 51 7.66 8.61 -1.29
C HIS A 51 7.46 9.03 0.16
N HIS A 52 6.25 9.40 0.58
CA HIS A 52 5.95 9.81 1.95
C HIS A 52 5.34 8.69 2.79
N LEU A 53 4.84 7.64 2.13
CA LEU A 53 4.17 6.53 2.79
C LEU A 53 5.17 5.79 3.68
N LYS A 54 4.81 5.64 4.96
CA LYS A 54 5.67 4.96 5.94
C LYS A 54 5.47 3.46 5.92
N ASN A 55 4.23 3.01 5.82
CA ASN A 55 3.87 1.60 5.92
C ASN A 55 2.60 1.29 5.11
N ILE A 56 2.45 0.01 4.77
CA ILE A 56 1.18 -0.61 4.38
C ILE A 56 0.52 -1.13 5.66
N PRO A 57 -0.80 -1.01 5.86
CA PRO A 57 -1.44 -1.56 7.04
C PRO A 57 -1.22 -3.08 7.13
N SER A 58 -0.69 -3.57 8.25
CA SER A 58 -0.38 -5.00 8.45
C SER A 58 -1.61 -5.89 8.29
N SER A 59 -2.80 -5.41 8.67
CA SER A 59 -4.08 -6.10 8.48
C SER A 59 -4.36 -6.53 7.03
N PHE A 60 -3.67 -5.98 6.02
CA PHE A 60 -3.79 -6.46 4.64
C PHE A 60 -3.31 -7.91 4.48
N GLY A 61 -2.48 -8.42 5.39
CA GLY A 61 -2.15 -9.84 5.51
C GLY A 61 -3.35 -10.73 5.82
N GLU A 62 -4.43 -10.18 6.37
CA GLU A 62 -5.66 -10.91 6.69
C GLU A 62 -6.71 -10.85 5.57
N ILE A 63 -6.42 -10.18 4.44
CA ILE A 63 -7.34 -10.10 3.30
C ILE A 63 -7.16 -11.38 2.46
N PRO A 64 -8.12 -12.33 2.47
CA PRO A 64 -7.95 -13.62 1.82
C PRO A 64 -8.03 -13.52 0.29
N THR A 65 -8.59 -12.43 -0.24
CA THR A 65 -8.74 -12.18 -1.67
C THR A 65 -7.51 -11.52 -2.30
N LEU A 66 -6.55 -11.07 -1.49
CA LEU A 66 -5.39 -10.32 -1.98
C LEU A 66 -4.42 -11.27 -2.70
N GLU A 67 -4.29 -11.10 -4.00
CA GLU A 67 -3.48 -11.94 -4.88
C GLU A 67 -2.16 -11.25 -5.28
N MET A 68 -2.13 -9.90 -5.25
CA MET A 68 -0.98 -9.15 -5.76
C MET A 68 -0.74 -7.83 -5.04
N ILE A 69 0.53 -7.59 -4.71
CA ILE A 69 1.04 -6.29 -4.25
C ILE A 69 2.18 -5.86 -5.18
N GLU A 70 2.06 -4.67 -5.75
CA GLU A 70 3.08 -4.05 -6.59
C GLU A 70 3.59 -2.77 -5.94
N VAL A 71 4.92 -2.68 -5.76
CA VAL A 71 5.58 -1.52 -5.17
C VAL A 71 6.62 -0.97 -6.14
N HIS A 72 6.35 0.19 -6.72
CA HIS A 72 7.20 0.83 -7.72
C HIS A 72 7.67 2.20 -7.26
N GLY A 73 8.98 2.36 -7.07
CA GLY A 73 9.58 3.66 -6.72
C GLY A 73 9.20 4.19 -5.33
N CYS A 74 8.76 3.33 -4.42
CA CYS A 74 8.50 3.69 -3.02
C CYS A 74 9.78 3.54 -2.16
N ARG A 75 9.70 3.93 -0.88
CA ARG A 75 10.79 3.74 0.08
C ARG A 75 10.95 2.26 0.48
N ASN A 76 12.13 1.89 0.96
CA ASN A 76 12.43 0.53 1.43
C ASN A 76 11.48 0.05 2.54
N CYS A 77 11.05 0.94 3.45
CA CYS A 77 10.08 0.58 4.49
C CYS A 77 8.73 0.09 3.91
N VAL A 78 8.29 0.65 2.78
CA VAL A 78 7.06 0.20 2.10
C VAL A 78 7.28 -1.18 1.47
N THR A 79 8.46 -1.43 0.89
CA THR A 79 8.80 -2.74 0.35
C THR A 79 8.92 -3.80 1.45
N GLU A 80 9.48 -3.45 2.60
CA GLU A 80 9.57 -4.32 3.78
C GLU A 80 8.17 -4.70 4.27
N CYS A 81 7.26 -3.73 4.44
CA CYS A 81 5.87 -4.02 4.82
C CYS A 81 5.16 -4.95 3.81
N ALA A 82 5.41 -4.78 2.50
CA ALA A 82 4.81 -5.66 1.49
C ALA A 82 5.30 -7.11 1.62
N MET A 83 6.59 -7.31 1.95
CA MET A 83 7.16 -8.64 2.19
C MET A 83 6.65 -9.24 3.50
N GLU A 84 6.48 -8.44 4.56
CA GLU A 84 5.89 -8.88 5.84
C GLU A 84 4.45 -9.37 5.64
N ILE A 85 3.66 -8.66 4.84
CA ILE A 85 2.28 -9.08 4.47
C ILE A 85 2.31 -10.41 3.72
N GLN A 86 3.28 -10.61 2.83
CA GLN A 86 3.45 -11.87 2.11
C GLN A 86 3.81 -13.04 3.05
N GLU A 87 4.69 -12.80 4.01
CA GLU A 87 5.07 -13.79 5.02
C GLU A 87 3.88 -14.15 5.92
N GLN A 88 3.11 -13.16 6.38
CA GLN A 88 1.89 -13.38 7.14
C GLN A 88 0.89 -14.26 6.39
N GLN A 89 0.67 -13.99 5.09
CA GLN A 89 -0.23 -14.81 4.30
C GLN A 89 0.29 -16.25 4.12
N ARG A 90 1.60 -16.43 3.96
CA ARG A 90 2.22 -17.76 3.93
C ARG A 90 2.02 -18.50 5.25
N ASP A 91 2.19 -17.83 6.39
CA ASP A 91 1.97 -18.43 7.71
C ASP A 91 0.51 -18.83 7.94
N LEU A 92 -0.43 -18.13 7.27
CA LEU A 92 -1.86 -18.47 7.23
C LEU A 92 -2.23 -19.53 6.16
N GLY A 93 -1.25 -20.02 5.40
CA GLY A 93 -1.42 -21.08 4.40
C GLY A 93 -1.71 -20.59 2.98
N ASN A 94 -1.62 -19.29 2.70
CA ASN A 94 -1.72 -18.75 1.35
C ASN A 94 -0.32 -18.57 0.72
N GLU A 95 0.02 -19.41 -0.26
CA GLU A 95 1.27 -19.34 -1.01
C GLU A 95 1.18 -18.53 -2.31
N GLU A 96 -0.02 -18.10 -2.71
CA GLU A 96 -0.29 -17.51 -4.04
C GLU A 96 -0.09 -15.99 -4.11
N LEU A 97 0.03 -15.30 -2.97
CA LEU A 97 0.23 -13.85 -2.95
C LEU A 97 1.56 -13.47 -3.60
N LYS A 98 1.50 -12.68 -4.68
CA LYS A 98 2.66 -12.20 -5.42
C LYS A 98 3.04 -10.78 -5.00
N VAL A 99 4.30 -10.59 -4.61
CA VAL A 99 4.89 -9.26 -4.37
C VAL A 99 5.88 -8.93 -5.48
N ILE A 100 5.63 -7.81 -6.18
CA ILE A 100 6.49 -7.30 -7.25
C ILE A 100 7.07 -5.95 -6.83
N ILE A 101 8.39 -5.87 -6.79
CA ILE A 101 9.10 -4.65 -6.40
C ILE A 101 9.89 -4.12 -7.59
N SER A 102 9.67 -2.85 -7.96
CA SER A 102 10.50 -2.15 -8.93
C SER A 102 11.08 -0.90 -8.31
N ARG A 103 12.41 -0.83 -8.22
CA ARG A 103 13.10 0.37 -7.77
C ARG A 103 13.16 1.39 -8.91
N SER A 104 12.83 2.64 -8.63
CA SER A 104 13.14 3.71 -9.56
C SER A 104 14.66 3.84 -9.64
N ALA A 105 15.22 3.75 -10.86
CA ALA A 105 16.59 4.13 -11.08
C ALA A 105 16.73 5.61 -10.69
N ILE A 106 17.56 5.92 -9.69
CA ILE A 106 18.01 7.29 -9.49
C ILE A 106 18.80 7.62 -10.76
N LEU A 107 18.23 8.45 -11.64
CA LEU A 107 19.06 9.17 -12.62
C LEU A 107 19.97 10.07 -11.79
N ARG A 108 21.16 9.57 -11.44
CA ARG A 108 22.24 10.38 -10.88
C ARG A 108 22.57 11.40 -11.95
N ARG A 109 21.95 12.58 -11.84
CA ARG A 109 22.28 13.75 -12.63
C ARG A 109 23.67 14.17 -12.18
N PHE A 110 24.70 13.60 -12.81
CA PHE A 110 26.07 14.08 -12.67
C PHE A 110 26.08 15.50 -13.26
N SER A 111 25.97 16.50 -12.38
CA SER A 111 26.32 17.87 -12.74
C SER A 111 27.84 17.90 -12.83
N GLY A 112 28.38 17.50 -13.98
CA GLY A 112 29.79 17.64 -14.27
C GLY A 112 30.14 19.13 -14.28
N ASN A 113 30.89 19.58 -13.30
CA ASN A 113 31.71 20.78 -13.44
C ASN A 113 33.00 20.36 -14.15
N LEU A 114 33.07 20.59 -15.46
CA LEU A 114 34.35 20.68 -16.15
C LEU A 114 34.86 22.10 -15.89
N GLN A 115 35.73 22.28 -14.89
CA GLN A 115 36.59 23.47 -14.88
C GLN A 115 37.77 23.21 -15.80
N ALA A 116 37.97 24.17 -16.72
CA ALA A 116 38.97 24.21 -17.77
C ALA A 116 40.41 24.24 -17.24
#